data_AF-A0A0L0FW42-F1
#
_entry.id   AF-A0A0L0FW42-F1
#
_cell.length_a   1.000
_cell.length_b   1.000
_cell.length_c   1.000
_cell.angle_alpha   90.00
_cell.angle_beta   90.00
_cell.angle_gamma   90.00
#
_symmetry.space_group_name_H-M   'P 1'
#
loop_
_entity.id
_entity.type
_entity.pdbx_description
1 polymer ?
#
loop_
_entity_poly.entity_id
_entity_poly.type
_entity_poly.pdbx_seq_one_letter_code
_entity_poly.pdbx_strand_id
1 'polypeptide(L)'
;MCGRSRDARDSGNKHAQRCDHSANEGDVLIFAAGGVYVLESAVQIDKALTIRSEDATSQGIVEALTPVIFAINNVTEFQMEDVFLRDSAGAECGLKEPIALTAEFSYELFPPVTTNTAGTMKMGITDGGLNVVGSIGELFNTRVLTEIMFDDCDYAGGKILAPFIDILPNCRADLGFSVKMKDFGSCGVTITECPTMNTYESDSKIWFDELVTMGDEEAQLRVPVNRASTAMIHLKIEIDT
;
A
#
# COMPACT_ATOMS: atom_id res chain seq x y z
N MET A 1 -6.76 -1.32 26.76
CA MET A 1 -5.37 -1.56 27.24
C MET A 1 -4.73 -2.54 26.27
N CYS A 2 -3.78 -2.08 25.43
CA CYS A 2 -2.96 -2.98 24.62
C CYS A 2 -1.93 -3.60 25.58
N GLY A 3 -2.09 -4.90 25.88
CA GLY A 3 -1.26 -5.61 26.87
C GLY A 3 0.15 -5.80 26.33
N ARG A 4 1.13 -5.15 26.98
CA ARG A 4 2.49 -5.69 27.01
C ARG A 4 2.37 -7.12 27.53
N SER A 5 3.04 -8.07 26.88
CA SER A 5 3.21 -9.46 27.32
C SER A 5 3.02 -9.63 28.84
N ARG A 6 1.79 -10.02 29.21
CA ARG A 6 1.27 -10.65 30.45
C ARG A 6 -0.21 -10.31 30.62
N ASP A 7 -1.04 -11.27 30.23
CA ASP A 7 -2.45 -11.47 30.60
C ASP A 7 -3.39 -10.27 30.49
N ALA A 8 -4.14 -10.19 29.39
CA ALA A 8 -5.36 -9.38 29.32
C ALA A 8 -6.44 -10.06 28.47
N ARG A 9 -7.10 -11.08 29.04
CA ARG A 9 -8.46 -11.46 28.67
C ARG A 9 -9.38 -10.34 29.14
N ASP A 10 -9.83 -9.48 28.23
CA ASP A 10 -10.93 -8.58 28.52
C ASP A 10 -11.80 -8.38 27.28
N SER A 11 -13.09 -8.61 27.48
CA SER A 11 -14.18 -8.72 26.51
C SER A 11 -14.88 -7.37 26.36
N GLY A 12 -14.99 -6.86 25.13
CA GLY A 12 -15.85 -5.74 24.77
C GLY A 12 -15.12 -4.60 24.07
N ASN A 13 -15.44 -4.41 22.78
CA ASN A 13 -15.11 -3.26 21.92
C ASN A 13 -13.70 -2.65 22.06
N LYS A 14 -12.70 -3.28 21.42
CA LYS A 14 -11.33 -2.76 21.34
C LYS A 14 -11.18 -1.88 20.09
N HIS A 15 -11.12 -0.57 20.30
CA HIS A 15 -10.89 0.42 19.24
C HIS A 15 -9.43 0.31 18.76
N ALA A 16 -9.20 -0.20 17.55
CA ALA A 16 -7.84 -0.33 17.00
C ALA A 16 -7.18 1.04 16.72
N GLN A 17 -7.96 2.11 16.55
CA GLN A 17 -7.46 3.49 16.35
C GLN A 17 -6.54 4.03 17.45
N ARG A 18 -6.64 3.51 18.69
CA ARG A 18 -5.79 3.97 19.80
C ARG A 18 -4.42 3.32 19.86
N CYS A 19 -4.19 2.18 19.20
CA CYS A 19 -2.95 1.42 19.38
C CYS A 19 -1.83 1.82 18.39
N ASP A 20 -2.16 2.40 17.23
CA ASP A 20 -1.14 2.98 16.32
C ASP A 20 -0.39 4.16 16.96
N HIS A 21 -1.10 5.15 17.53
CA HIS A 21 -0.44 6.33 18.12
C HIS A 21 0.51 6.00 19.29
N SER A 22 0.31 4.85 19.95
CA SER A 22 1.16 4.38 21.05
C SER A 22 2.28 3.42 20.64
N ALA A 23 2.26 2.92 19.41
CA ALA A 23 3.29 2.03 18.87
C ALA A 23 4.55 2.83 18.53
N ASN A 24 5.71 2.24 18.77
CA ASN A 24 6.98 2.75 18.28
C ASN A 24 7.25 2.23 16.87
N GLU A 25 8.21 2.86 16.20
CA GLU A 25 8.71 2.39 14.90
C GLU A 25 9.26 0.95 15.03
N GLY A 26 8.82 0.07 14.12
CA GLY A 26 9.18 -1.34 14.09
C GLY A 26 8.37 -2.24 15.03
N ASP A 27 7.35 -1.72 15.73
CA ASP A 27 6.50 -2.53 16.60
C ASP A 27 5.64 -3.52 15.80
N VAL A 28 5.31 -4.64 16.46
CA VAL A 28 4.38 -5.65 15.94
C VAL A 28 3.09 -5.60 16.76
N LEU A 29 1.99 -5.21 16.13
CA LEU A 29 0.66 -5.25 16.72
C LEU A 29 0.04 -6.63 16.49
N ILE A 30 -0.39 -7.26 17.58
CA ILE A 30 -0.94 -8.62 17.55
C ILE A 30 -2.44 -8.57 17.87
N PHE A 31 -3.26 -9.04 16.94
CA PHE A 31 -4.68 -9.24 17.15
C PHE A 31 -4.96 -10.61 17.77
N ALA A 32 -5.81 -10.61 18.80
CA ALA A 32 -6.21 -11.81 19.50
C ALA A 32 -6.99 -12.73 18.56
N ALA A 33 -6.81 -14.04 18.74
CA ALA A 33 -7.45 -15.06 17.93
C ALA A 33 -8.98 -14.86 17.84
N GLY A 34 -9.51 -14.81 16.61
CA GLY A 34 -10.93 -14.62 16.31
C GLY A 34 -11.53 -13.28 16.78
N GLY A 35 -10.70 -12.33 17.20
CA GLY A 35 -11.15 -11.00 17.62
C GLY A 35 -11.62 -10.15 16.44
N VAL A 36 -12.68 -9.35 16.64
CA VAL A 36 -13.15 -8.35 15.67
C VAL A 36 -12.78 -6.94 16.16
N TYR A 37 -12.13 -6.17 15.30
CA TYR A 37 -11.60 -4.84 15.56
C TYR A 37 -12.24 -3.84 14.61
N VAL A 38 -13.26 -3.14 15.09
CA VAL A 38 -14.01 -2.16 14.28
C VAL A 38 -13.28 -0.82 14.26
N LEU A 39 -13.10 -0.27 13.05
CA LEU A 39 -12.49 1.01 12.76
C LEU A 39 -13.56 1.99 12.26
N GLU A 40 -13.77 3.06 13.03
CA GLU A 40 -14.73 4.12 12.69
C GLU A 40 -14.20 5.08 11.60
N SER A 41 -12.89 5.07 11.39
CA SER A 41 -12.17 5.82 10.36
C SER A 41 -10.86 5.13 10.04
N ALA A 42 -10.31 5.42 8.85
CA ALA A 42 -8.99 4.95 8.44
C ALA A 42 -7.91 5.27 9.48
N VAL A 43 -7.08 4.27 9.80
CA VAL A 43 -5.93 4.40 10.67
C VAL A 43 -4.77 4.97 9.86
N GLN A 44 -4.19 6.07 10.32
CA GLN A 44 -3.04 6.70 9.67
C GLN A 44 -1.77 5.99 10.13
N ILE A 45 -0.95 5.51 9.20
CA ILE A 45 0.33 4.86 9.51
C ILE A 45 1.45 5.76 8.98
N ASP A 46 2.31 6.25 9.87
CA ASP A 46 3.39 7.20 9.56
C ASP A 46 4.79 6.69 9.95
N LYS A 47 4.88 5.44 10.39
CA LYS A 47 6.09 4.77 10.89
C LYS A 47 6.03 3.27 10.60
N ALA A 48 7.20 2.63 10.57
CA ALA A 48 7.30 1.21 10.32
C ALA A 48 6.47 0.40 11.31
N LEU A 49 5.65 -0.53 10.82
CA LEU A 49 4.73 -1.32 11.64
C LEU A 49 4.39 -2.67 11.01
N THR A 50 4.31 -3.71 11.83
CA THR A 50 3.72 -5.00 11.42
C THR A 50 2.40 -5.21 12.14
N ILE A 51 1.37 -5.62 11.41
CA ILE A 51 0.09 -6.05 11.97
C ILE A 51 -0.10 -7.54 11.69
N ARG A 52 -0.32 -8.33 12.74
CA ARG A 52 -0.57 -9.76 12.56
C ARG A 52 -1.59 -10.34 13.52
N SER A 53 -2.14 -11.49 13.18
CA SER A 53 -2.90 -12.29 14.14
C SER A 53 -1.98 -13.08 15.07
N GLU A 54 -2.49 -13.35 16.27
CA GLU A 54 -1.85 -14.24 17.24
C GLU A 54 -1.81 -15.69 16.73
N ASP A 55 -2.85 -16.09 15.99
CA ASP A 55 -3.05 -17.45 15.46
C ASP A 55 -3.49 -17.39 13.99
N ALA A 56 -2.71 -18.02 13.11
CA ALA A 56 -2.99 -18.11 11.68
C ALA A 56 -4.25 -18.93 11.36
N THR A 57 -4.67 -19.82 12.26
CA THR A 57 -5.87 -20.66 12.09
C THR A 57 -7.14 -20.01 12.62
N SER A 58 -6.99 -18.97 13.47
CA SER A 58 -8.08 -18.19 14.04
C SER A 58 -7.73 -16.71 13.95
N GLN A 59 -7.65 -16.23 12.72
CA GLN A 59 -7.21 -14.87 12.41
C GLN A 59 -8.14 -13.81 13.01
N GLY A 60 -7.55 -12.70 13.43
CA GLY A 60 -8.29 -11.49 13.80
C GLY A 60 -8.87 -10.81 12.56
N ILE A 61 -10.01 -10.14 12.74
CA ILE A 61 -10.75 -9.44 11.70
C ILE A 61 -10.67 -7.94 11.95
N VAL A 62 -10.13 -7.20 10.99
CA VAL A 62 -10.16 -5.74 10.96
C VAL A 62 -11.36 -5.29 10.14
N GLU A 63 -12.36 -4.72 10.81
CA GLU A 63 -13.60 -4.29 10.18
C GLU A 63 -13.57 -2.77 10.00
N ALA A 64 -13.75 -2.30 8.77
CA ALA A 64 -13.76 -0.87 8.48
C ALA A 64 -15.17 -0.37 8.16
N LEU A 65 -15.56 0.72 8.82
CA LEU A 65 -16.77 1.47 8.51
C LEU A 65 -16.54 2.50 7.38
N THR A 66 -15.29 2.65 6.94
CA THR A 66 -14.87 3.54 5.85
C THR A 66 -14.29 2.75 4.67
N PRO A 67 -14.24 3.34 3.46
CA PRO A 67 -13.65 2.69 2.29
C PRO A 67 -12.15 2.36 2.41
N VAL A 68 -11.46 2.94 3.39
CA VAL A 68 -10.04 2.71 3.67
C VAL A 68 -9.86 2.26 5.12
N ILE A 69 -9.01 1.25 5.31
CA ILE A 69 -8.67 0.65 6.59
C ILE A 69 -7.42 1.32 7.16
N PHE A 70 -6.33 1.30 6.39
CA PHE A 70 -5.06 1.91 6.73
C PHE A 70 -4.65 2.87 5.63
N ALA A 71 -4.25 4.08 6.00
CA ALA A 71 -3.65 5.07 5.11
C ALA A 71 -2.19 5.24 5.51
N ILE A 72 -1.30 4.66 4.72
CA ILE A 72 0.14 4.61 4.98
C ILE A 72 0.78 5.78 4.26
N ASN A 73 1.41 6.68 5.01
CA ASN A 73 2.06 7.86 4.45
C ASN A 73 3.56 7.61 4.29
N ASN A 74 4.19 8.28 3.32
CA ASN A 74 5.64 8.31 3.14
C ASN A 74 6.30 6.95 2.86
N VAL A 75 5.58 5.99 2.28
CA VAL A 75 6.09 4.63 1.97
C VAL A 75 6.79 4.00 3.17
N THR A 76 6.27 4.23 4.38
CA THR A 76 6.83 3.59 5.57
C THR A 76 6.68 2.07 5.47
N GLU A 77 7.61 1.33 6.05
CA GLU A 77 7.58 -0.14 6.03
C GLU A 77 6.32 -0.64 6.75
N PHE A 78 5.36 -1.15 5.99
CA PHE A 78 4.12 -1.69 6.54
C PHE A 78 3.91 -3.11 6.05
N GLN A 79 3.69 -4.01 7.01
CA GLN A 79 3.47 -5.42 6.76
C GLN A 79 2.19 -5.89 7.43
N MET A 80 1.42 -6.73 6.74
CA MET A 80 0.33 -7.49 7.35
C MET A 80 0.55 -9.00 7.21
N GLU A 81 0.13 -9.75 8.22
CA GLU A 81 0.28 -11.21 8.26
C GLU A 81 -0.92 -11.85 8.94
N ASP A 82 -1.54 -12.82 8.26
CA ASP A 82 -2.62 -13.64 8.79
C ASP A 82 -3.80 -12.85 9.36
N VAL A 83 -4.27 -11.83 8.65
CA VAL A 83 -5.44 -11.03 9.06
C VAL A 83 -6.56 -11.12 8.04
N PHE A 84 -7.80 -11.04 8.52
CA PHE A 84 -8.98 -10.79 7.67
C PHE A 84 -9.29 -9.30 7.67
N LEU A 85 -9.69 -8.79 6.52
CA LEU A 85 -10.30 -7.47 6.37
C LEU A 85 -11.80 -7.66 6.11
N ARG A 86 -12.61 -6.79 6.69
CA ARG A 86 -14.06 -6.79 6.52
C ARG A 86 -14.57 -5.40 6.20
N ASP A 87 -15.44 -5.28 5.21
CA ASP A 87 -16.12 -4.03 4.88
C ASP A 87 -17.34 -3.77 5.78
N SER A 88 -17.92 -2.57 5.67
CA SER A 88 -19.11 -2.17 6.43
C SER A 88 -20.37 -2.98 6.10
N ALA A 89 -20.37 -3.70 4.98
CA ALA A 89 -21.48 -4.58 4.56
C ALA A 89 -21.29 -6.02 5.08
N GLY A 90 -20.16 -6.32 5.70
CA GLY A 90 -19.82 -7.64 6.24
C GLY A 90 -19.11 -8.57 5.25
N ALA A 91 -18.70 -8.08 4.08
CA ALA A 91 -17.89 -8.88 3.16
C ALA A 91 -16.45 -8.99 3.69
N GLU A 92 -15.94 -10.21 3.74
CA GLU A 92 -14.61 -10.52 4.27
C GLU A 92 -13.65 -10.93 3.15
N CYS A 93 -12.38 -10.58 3.31
CA CYS A 93 -11.29 -11.12 2.53
C CYS A 93 -10.11 -11.43 3.45
N GLY A 94 -9.44 -12.55 3.18
CA GLY A 94 -8.18 -12.90 3.83
C GLY A 94 -7.02 -12.52 2.94
N LEU A 95 -5.86 -12.24 3.56
CA LEU A 95 -4.61 -12.11 2.83
C LEU A 95 -4.26 -13.43 2.14
N LYS A 96 -3.67 -13.33 0.95
CA LYS A 96 -3.21 -14.50 0.20
C LYS A 96 -1.75 -14.78 0.48
N GLU A 97 -1.34 -16.03 0.31
CA GLU A 97 0.09 -16.37 0.27
C GLU A 97 0.75 -15.76 -0.98
N PRO A 98 1.92 -15.11 -0.87
CA PRO A 98 2.56 -14.48 -2.01
C PRO A 98 2.91 -15.50 -3.10
N ILE A 99 2.55 -15.17 -4.34
CA ILE A 99 2.93 -15.93 -5.53
C ILE A 99 4.00 -15.13 -6.27
N ALA A 100 5.14 -15.77 -6.51
CA ALA A 100 6.40 -15.16 -6.93
C ALA A 100 6.43 -14.31 -8.22
N LEU A 101 5.31 -14.12 -8.92
CA LEU A 101 5.24 -13.41 -10.21
C LEU A 101 4.14 -12.35 -10.27
N THR A 102 3.39 -12.13 -9.18
CA THR A 102 2.17 -11.31 -9.22
C THR A 102 2.42 -9.93 -8.64
N ALA A 103 3.09 -9.06 -9.40
CA ALA A 103 3.13 -7.62 -9.12
C ALA A 103 2.20 -6.93 -10.12
N GLU A 104 1.20 -6.21 -9.60
CA GLU A 104 0.25 -5.47 -10.42
C GLU A 104 0.44 -3.99 -10.15
N PHE A 105 0.48 -3.20 -11.21
CA PHE A 105 0.31 -1.76 -11.11
C PHE A 105 -0.57 -1.32 -12.27
N SER A 106 -1.78 -0.89 -11.95
CA SER A 106 -2.73 -0.36 -12.92
C SER A 106 -3.13 1.05 -12.52
N TYR A 107 -3.25 1.93 -13.51
CA TYR A 107 -3.74 3.28 -13.30
C TYR A 107 -4.81 3.63 -14.35
N GLU A 108 -5.60 4.64 -14.03
CA GLU A 108 -6.48 5.31 -14.99
C GLU A 108 -6.24 6.83 -14.91
N LEU A 109 -5.76 7.44 -16.00
CA LEU A 109 -5.54 8.88 -16.05
C LEU A 109 -6.88 9.58 -16.20
N PHE A 110 -7.26 10.34 -15.18
CA PHE A 110 -8.45 11.18 -15.23
C PHE A 110 -8.08 12.64 -15.54
N PRO A 111 -9.01 13.43 -16.12
CA PRO A 111 -8.94 14.89 -16.07
C PRO A 111 -8.82 15.34 -14.60
N PRO A 112 -8.36 16.58 -14.29
CA PRO A 112 -7.91 17.04 -12.96
C PRO A 112 -8.94 17.01 -11.80
N VAL A 113 -10.02 16.22 -11.85
CA VAL A 113 -11.11 16.19 -10.87
C VAL A 113 -11.69 14.76 -10.60
N THR A 114 -10.92 13.69 -10.29
CA THR A 114 -11.45 12.43 -9.68
C THR A 114 -10.81 11.99 -8.35
N THR A 115 -11.60 11.72 -7.30
CA THR A 115 -11.09 11.38 -5.94
C THR A 115 -10.66 9.93 -5.91
N ASN A 116 -9.55 9.61 -5.23
CA ASN A 116 -9.27 8.22 -4.86
C ASN A 116 -10.34 7.69 -3.89
N THR A 117 -10.25 6.40 -3.54
CA THR A 117 -11.19 5.70 -2.65
C THR A 117 -11.31 6.37 -1.26
N ALA A 118 -10.25 7.03 -0.78
CA ALA A 118 -10.21 7.78 0.48
C ALA A 118 -10.73 9.24 0.40
N GLY A 119 -11.01 9.77 -0.80
CA GLY A 119 -11.32 11.18 -0.99
C GLY A 119 -10.10 12.11 -0.98
N THR A 120 -8.89 11.57 -0.89
CA THR A 120 -7.61 12.30 -0.78
C THR A 120 -6.73 12.05 -1.99
N MET A 121 -6.51 13.10 -2.77
CA MET A 121 -5.74 13.12 -4.01
C MET A 121 -6.47 12.54 -5.24
N LYS A 122 -6.28 13.23 -6.36
CA LYS A 122 -6.90 12.95 -7.65
C LYS A 122 -5.81 12.75 -8.67
N MET A 123 -5.87 11.65 -9.42
CA MET A 123 -4.94 11.41 -10.51
C MET A 123 -5.18 12.45 -11.60
N GLY A 124 -4.11 13.10 -12.06
CA GLY A 124 -4.26 14.20 -13.00
C GLY A 124 -3.06 15.12 -13.06
N ILE A 125 -3.05 15.91 -14.12
CA ILE A 125 -2.03 16.94 -14.35
C ILE A 125 -2.57 18.24 -13.78
N THR A 126 -1.75 18.89 -12.97
CA THR A 126 -2.00 20.23 -12.42
C THR A 126 -0.93 21.17 -12.94
N ASP A 127 -1.15 22.49 -12.83
CA ASP A 127 -0.18 23.53 -13.23
C ASP A 127 1.24 23.36 -12.64
N GLY A 128 1.42 22.51 -11.62
CA GLY A 128 2.72 22.27 -10.99
C GLY A 128 3.22 20.82 -10.99
N GLY A 129 2.43 19.83 -11.41
CA GLY A 129 2.80 18.43 -11.23
C GLY A 129 1.83 17.40 -11.77
N LEU A 130 2.37 16.20 -11.98
CA LEU A 130 1.64 14.98 -12.29
C LEU A 130 1.35 14.23 -10.99
N ASN A 131 0.08 13.98 -10.71
CA ASN A 131 -0.34 13.07 -9.65
C ASN A 131 -0.67 11.72 -10.28
N VAL A 132 -0.01 10.67 -9.80
CA VAL A 132 -0.24 9.27 -10.20
C VAL A 132 -0.97 8.59 -9.05
N VAL A 133 -2.08 7.91 -9.33
CA VAL A 133 -2.82 7.09 -8.35
C VAL A 133 -3.25 5.81 -9.05
N GLY A 134 -2.79 4.67 -8.58
CA GLY A 134 -3.07 3.39 -9.20
C GLY A 134 -3.33 2.29 -8.17
N SER A 135 -4.01 1.24 -8.59
CA SER A 135 -4.17 0.03 -7.79
C SER A 135 -2.88 -0.78 -7.90
N ILE A 136 -2.30 -1.17 -6.76
CA ILE A 136 -1.14 -2.06 -6.67
C ILE A 136 -1.53 -3.54 -6.48
N GLY A 137 -2.79 -3.85 -6.74
CA GLY A 137 -3.28 -5.21 -6.79
C GLY A 137 -3.73 -5.75 -5.44
N GLU A 138 -3.70 -7.08 -5.33
CA GLU A 138 -4.05 -7.81 -4.11
C GLU A 138 -2.96 -7.68 -3.04
N LEU A 139 -3.40 -7.75 -1.79
CA LEU A 139 -2.53 -7.83 -0.62
C LEU A 139 -2.18 -9.28 -0.32
N PHE A 140 -0.92 -9.49 -0.01
CA PHE A 140 -0.36 -10.79 0.34
C PHE A 140 0.23 -10.75 1.74
N ASN A 141 0.24 -11.90 2.40
CA ASN A 141 0.93 -12.09 3.66
C ASN A 141 2.39 -11.67 3.50
N THR A 142 2.91 -10.89 4.44
CA THR A 142 4.32 -10.46 4.51
C THR A 142 4.81 -9.55 3.37
N ARG A 143 3.95 -9.14 2.42
CA ARG A 143 4.34 -8.23 1.35
C ARG A 143 4.59 -6.82 1.91
N VAL A 144 5.71 -6.24 1.52
CA VAL A 144 6.13 -4.88 1.89
C VAL A 144 6.48 -4.11 0.62
N LEU A 145 5.90 -2.92 0.43
CA LEU A 145 6.35 -1.99 -0.62
C LEU A 145 7.64 -1.31 -0.15
N THR A 146 8.72 -1.49 -0.90
CA THR A 146 10.05 -1.00 -0.51
C THR A 146 10.47 0.24 -1.27
N GLU A 147 10.02 0.38 -2.52
CA GLU A 147 10.45 1.49 -3.36
C GLU A 147 9.42 1.86 -4.44
N ILE A 148 9.42 3.14 -4.79
CA ILE A 148 8.69 3.72 -5.92
C ILE A 148 9.69 4.55 -6.73
N MET A 149 9.67 4.39 -8.04
CA MET A 149 10.43 5.21 -8.98
C MET A 149 9.54 5.75 -10.11
N PHE A 150 9.87 6.96 -10.55
CA PHE A 150 9.35 7.61 -11.75
C PHE A 150 10.56 7.96 -12.65
N ASP A 151 10.80 7.12 -13.66
CA ASP A 151 12.09 6.99 -14.36
C ASP A 151 13.28 7.02 -13.40
N ASP A 152 14.11 8.06 -13.47
CA ASP A 152 15.34 8.24 -12.68
C ASP A 152 15.06 8.93 -11.33
N CYS A 153 13.80 9.25 -11.04
CA CYS A 153 13.38 9.87 -9.79
C CYS A 153 12.88 8.81 -8.82
N ASP A 154 13.68 8.57 -7.78
CA ASP A 154 13.31 7.75 -6.64
C ASP A 154 12.61 8.57 -5.55
N TYR A 155 11.92 7.86 -4.67
CA TYR A 155 11.35 8.48 -3.48
C TYR A 155 12.45 8.92 -2.49
N ALA A 156 13.50 8.11 -2.30
CA ALA A 156 14.60 8.40 -1.39
C ALA A 156 15.35 9.71 -1.73
N GLY A 157 15.47 10.05 -3.02
CA GLY A 157 16.04 11.30 -3.51
C GLY A 157 15.12 12.52 -3.40
N GLY A 158 13.90 12.35 -2.88
CA GLY A 158 12.96 13.45 -2.56
C GLY A 158 12.30 14.08 -3.79
N LYS A 159 12.34 13.42 -4.94
CA LYS A 159 11.74 13.91 -6.19
C LYS A 159 10.31 13.40 -6.40
N ILE A 160 9.97 12.28 -5.75
CA ILE A 160 8.59 11.84 -5.55
C ILE A 160 8.04 12.49 -4.28
N LEU A 161 6.82 13.03 -4.37
CA LEU A 161 6.20 13.81 -3.31
C LEU A 161 4.96 13.11 -2.77
N ALA A 162 4.78 13.26 -1.46
CA ALA A 162 3.59 12.83 -0.72
C ALA A 162 3.06 11.43 -1.14
N PRO A 163 3.93 10.40 -1.22
CA PRO A 163 3.44 9.09 -1.54
C PRO A 163 2.57 8.55 -0.40
N PHE A 164 1.51 7.84 -0.77
CA PHE A 164 0.62 7.18 0.17
C PHE A 164 0.18 5.82 -0.36
N ILE A 165 -0.18 4.92 0.55
CA ILE A 165 -0.78 3.62 0.24
C ILE A 165 -2.07 3.51 1.06
N ASP A 166 -3.20 3.34 0.38
CA ASP A 166 -4.49 3.10 1.02
C ASP A 166 -4.84 1.60 0.95
N ILE A 167 -4.95 0.97 2.11
CA ILE A 167 -5.38 -0.43 2.26
C ILE A 167 -6.91 -0.48 2.28
N LEU A 168 -7.48 -1.21 1.33
CA LEU A 168 -8.93 -1.31 1.14
C LEU A 168 -9.50 -2.58 1.80
N PRO A 169 -10.77 -2.57 2.25
CA PRO A 169 -11.41 -3.73 2.89
C PRO A 169 -11.55 -4.99 2.04
N ASN A 170 -11.33 -4.89 0.73
CA ASN A 170 -11.37 -6.00 -0.22
C ASN A 170 -9.98 -6.63 -0.48
N CYS A 171 -9.01 -6.38 0.41
CA CYS A 171 -7.64 -6.92 0.32
C CYS A 171 -6.91 -6.45 -0.93
N ARG A 172 -7.20 -5.22 -1.35
CA ARG A 172 -6.43 -4.51 -2.38
C ARG A 172 -5.85 -3.24 -1.81
N ALA A 173 -4.89 -2.68 -2.50
CA ALA A 173 -4.31 -1.40 -2.13
C ALA A 173 -4.21 -0.45 -3.31
N ASP A 174 -4.42 0.84 -3.01
CA ASP A 174 -4.16 1.94 -3.92
C ASP A 174 -2.85 2.62 -3.51
N LEU A 175 -1.99 2.91 -4.47
CA LEU A 175 -0.78 3.72 -4.32
C LEU A 175 -0.98 5.05 -5.01
N GLY A 176 -0.63 6.15 -4.36
CA GLY A 176 -0.57 7.45 -5.00
C GLY A 176 0.70 8.23 -4.67
N PHE A 177 1.14 9.09 -5.59
CA PHE A 177 2.28 9.97 -5.44
C PHE A 177 2.26 11.11 -6.46
N SER A 178 3.08 12.14 -6.25
CA SER A 178 3.20 13.28 -7.18
C SER A 178 4.63 13.52 -7.63
N VAL A 179 4.80 13.99 -8.86
CA VAL A 179 6.09 14.46 -9.41
C VAL A 179 5.89 15.86 -10.02
N LYS A 180 6.77 16.81 -9.70
CA LYS A 180 6.65 18.16 -10.27
C LYS A 180 7.08 18.14 -11.74
N MET A 181 6.30 18.78 -12.60
CA MET A 181 6.63 18.83 -14.03
C MET A 181 7.98 19.51 -14.30
N LYS A 182 8.35 20.52 -13.50
CA LYS A 182 9.66 21.17 -13.59
C LYS A 182 10.85 20.23 -13.37
N ASP A 183 10.63 19.10 -12.70
CA ASP A 183 11.68 18.13 -12.36
C ASP A 183 11.77 17.01 -13.42
N PHE A 184 10.84 16.95 -14.39
CA PHE A 184 10.76 15.91 -15.43
C PHE A 184 12.05 15.70 -16.20
N GLY A 185 12.69 16.79 -16.68
CA GLY A 185 13.97 16.67 -17.39
C GLY A 185 15.09 16.09 -16.52
N SER A 186 15.04 16.30 -15.20
CA SER A 186 15.98 15.70 -14.25
C SER A 186 15.59 14.30 -13.79
N CYS A 187 14.37 13.87 -14.11
CA CYS A 187 13.83 12.54 -13.85
C CYS A 187 14.02 11.61 -15.05
N GLY A 188 14.62 12.05 -16.15
CA GLY A 188 14.79 11.20 -17.34
C GLY A 188 13.55 11.10 -18.23
N VAL A 189 12.49 11.87 -17.94
CA VAL A 189 11.28 11.92 -18.78
C VAL A 189 11.64 12.38 -20.18
N THR A 190 11.18 11.65 -21.19
CA THR A 190 11.34 12.05 -22.58
C THR A 190 10.29 13.10 -22.93
N ILE A 191 10.74 14.31 -23.29
CA ILE A 191 9.88 15.44 -23.64
C ILE A 191 9.95 15.68 -25.15
N THR A 192 8.81 15.64 -25.82
CA THR A 192 8.69 15.96 -27.25
C THR A 192 7.78 17.17 -27.44
N GLU A 193 8.35 18.28 -27.90
CA GLU A 193 7.62 19.51 -28.20
C GLU A 193 7.08 19.46 -29.65
N CYS A 194 5.76 19.52 -29.80
CA CYS A 194 5.08 19.68 -31.09
C CYS A 194 4.44 21.07 -31.18
N PRO A 195 4.11 21.56 -32.40
CA PRO A 195 3.56 22.91 -32.58
C PRO A 195 2.26 23.23 -31.83
N THR A 196 1.50 22.20 -31.44
CA THR A 196 0.19 22.34 -30.78
C THR A 196 0.07 21.53 -29.49
N MET A 197 1.12 20.80 -29.11
CA MET A 197 1.06 19.81 -28.04
C MET A 197 2.46 19.46 -27.55
N ASN A 198 2.61 19.24 -26.24
CA ASN A 198 3.79 18.62 -25.66
C ASN A 198 3.47 17.19 -25.25
N THR A 199 4.35 16.25 -25.58
CA THR A 199 4.28 14.86 -25.16
C THR A 199 5.36 14.58 -24.11
N TYR A 200 4.99 13.87 -23.05
CA TYR A 200 5.88 13.44 -21.96
C TYR A 200 5.77 11.91 -21.83
N GLU A 201 6.87 11.21 -21.99
CA GLU A 201 6.95 9.76 -21.88
C GLU A 201 7.83 9.36 -20.70
N SER A 202 7.34 8.46 -19.84
CA SER A 202 8.04 8.03 -18.63
C SER A 202 7.61 6.64 -18.16
N ASP A 203 8.48 5.94 -17.42
CA ASP A 203 8.14 4.69 -16.75
C ASP A 203 7.94 4.90 -15.24
N SER A 204 6.85 4.37 -14.68
CA SER A 204 6.69 4.23 -13.24
C SER A 204 6.93 2.79 -12.81
N LYS A 205 7.75 2.60 -11.78
CA LYS A 205 8.16 1.29 -11.26
C LYS A 205 7.94 1.22 -9.76
N ILE A 206 7.50 0.07 -9.28
CA ILE A 206 7.32 -0.20 -7.86
C ILE A 206 7.97 -1.53 -7.50
N TRP A 207 8.57 -1.60 -6.31
CA TRP A 207 9.24 -2.79 -5.79
C TRP A 207 8.58 -3.28 -4.51
N PHE A 208 8.38 -4.59 -4.46
CA PHE A 208 7.90 -5.28 -3.26
C PHE A 208 8.90 -6.30 -2.79
N ASP A 209 9.08 -6.39 -1.48
CA ASP A 209 9.70 -7.53 -0.83
C ASP A 209 8.63 -8.44 -0.23
N GLU A 210 8.81 -9.75 -0.39
CA GLU A 210 7.89 -10.78 0.11
C GLU A 210 8.67 -11.92 0.75
N LEU A 211 8.10 -12.46 1.84
CA LEU A 211 8.52 -13.73 2.42
C LEU A 211 7.63 -14.85 1.88
N VAL A 212 8.19 -15.71 1.02
CA VAL A 212 7.47 -16.87 0.51
C VAL A 212 7.86 -18.12 1.30
N THR A 213 6.87 -18.71 1.97
CA THR A 213 7.01 -20.04 2.59
C THR A 213 6.30 -21.09 1.75
N MET A 214 7.05 -22.02 1.16
CA MET A 214 6.46 -23.16 0.46
C MET A 214 6.06 -24.24 1.47
N GLY A 215 4.79 -24.65 1.45
CA GLY A 215 4.33 -25.88 2.12
C GLY A 215 4.71 -27.10 1.27
N ASP A 216 5.31 -28.11 1.89
CA ASP A 216 5.74 -29.34 1.22
C ASP A 216 5.11 -30.55 1.92
N GLU A 217 4.74 -31.59 1.16
CA GLU A 217 4.41 -32.89 1.75
C GLU A 217 5.51 -33.94 1.55
N GLU A 218 6.47 -33.83 0.61
CA GLU A 218 7.38 -34.98 0.39
C GLU A 218 8.86 -34.77 0.02
N ALA A 219 9.44 -33.57 -0.17
CA ALA A 219 10.90 -33.52 -0.38
C ALA A 219 11.59 -32.16 -0.13
N GLN A 220 12.20 -32.06 1.05
CA GLN A 220 13.44 -31.33 1.33
C GLN A 220 13.43 -29.81 1.09
N LEU A 221 13.28 -29.09 2.22
CA LEU A 221 13.82 -27.77 2.55
C LEU A 221 14.92 -27.26 1.60
N ARG A 222 14.80 -25.99 1.19
CA ARG A 222 15.69 -24.97 1.77
C ARG A 222 15.25 -23.52 1.51
N VAL A 223 15.04 -22.86 2.66
CA VAL A 223 15.17 -21.43 2.99
C VAL A 223 13.96 -20.55 2.64
N PRO A 224 13.44 -19.76 3.61
CA PRO A 224 12.66 -18.57 3.28
C PRO A 224 13.43 -17.74 2.25
N VAL A 225 12.82 -17.51 1.09
CA VAL A 225 13.45 -16.69 0.06
C VAL A 225 12.81 -15.33 0.14
N ASN A 226 13.56 -14.33 0.61
CA ASN A 226 13.20 -12.93 0.40
C ASN A 226 13.32 -12.67 -1.11
N ARG A 227 12.23 -12.21 -1.71
CA ARG A 227 12.18 -11.93 -3.15
C ARG A 227 11.74 -10.50 -3.36
N ALA A 228 12.44 -9.83 -4.27
CA ALA A 228 12.03 -8.55 -4.81
C ALA A 228 11.20 -8.80 -6.09
N SER A 229 9.98 -8.28 -6.14
CA SER A 229 9.15 -8.24 -7.36
C SER A 229 9.02 -6.80 -7.87
N THR A 230 8.82 -6.63 -9.17
CA THR A 230 8.69 -5.30 -9.79
C THR A 230 7.47 -5.25 -10.69
N ALA A 231 6.63 -4.23 -10.52
CA ALA A 231 5.62 -3.85 -11.52
C ALA A 231 6.05 -2.55 -12.19
N MET A 232 5.86 -2.47 -13.50
CA MET A 232 6.22 -1.32 -14.31
C MET A 232 5.07 -0.92 -15.20
N ILE A 233 4.85 0.38 -15.34
CA ILE A 233 3.89 0.93 -16.29
C ILE A 233 4.50 2.08 -17.07
N HIS A 234 4.20 2.10 -18.37
CA HIS A 234 4.59 3.19 -19.25
C HIS A 234 3.50 4.26 -19.27
N LEU A 235 3.90 5.51 -19.08
CA LEU A 235 3.06 6.69 -19.07
C LEU A 235 3.38 7.52 -20.30
N LYS A 236 2.37 7.74 -21.14
CA LYS A 236 2.41 8.75 -22.21
C LYS A 236 1.38 9.82 -21.90
N ILE A 237 1.86 11.04 -21.72
CA ILE A 237 1.06 12.20 -21.36
C ILE A 237 1.13 13.22 -22.50
N GLU A 238 -0.01 13.73 -22.92
CA GLU A 238 -0.13 14.70 -24.00
C GLU A 238 -0.89 15.93 -23.48
N ILE A 239 -0.28 17.11 -23.60
CA ILE A 239 -0.83 18.39 -23.13
C ILE A 239 -0.87 19.38 -24.29
N ASP A 240 -2.05 19.88 -24.63
CA ASP A 240 -2.22 20.93 -25.64
C ASP A 240 -1.52 22.23 -25.19
N THR A 241 -0.80 22.89 -26.11
CA THR A 241 -0.03 24.12 -25.87
C THR A 241 -0.73 25.38 -26.35
#